data_AF-A0A915JYW8-F1
#
_entry.id   AF-A0A915JYW8-F1
#
_cell.length_a   1.000
_cell.length_b   1.000
_cell.length_c   1.000
_cell.angle_alpha   90.00
_cell.angle_beta   90.00
_cell.angle_gamma   90.00
#
_symmetry.space_group_name_H-M   'P 1'
#
loop_
_entity.id
_entity.type
_entity.pdbx_description
1 polymer ?
#
loop_
_entity_poly.entity_id
_entity_poly.type
_entity_poly.pdbx_seq_one_letter_code
_entity_poly.pdbx_strand_id
1 'polypeptide(L)'
;MITGSAPCSTEILTFIRAALGCIVLEGYGQTECVACATVSLEGDHSPGHVGPPIPCCKIKLIDVPEMNYFAKDGRGEVCIYGHNVFQGYYKDEENTRQALDDDGWLRTGDIGCWTKEGTLKLIDRKKHIFKLSQGEYIAPEKIEAVYGRCKFVAQCYVHGESLKSCLVGVVVPDSAVLVPYVEKEFNLKNVTFAEICKNERVKKLILDSMNGEGRKAGIASFEQ
;
A
#
# COMPACT_ATOMS: atom_id res chain seq x y z
N MET A 1 5.09 18.94 7.53
CA MET A 1 4.25 17.79 7.94
C MET A 1 4.93 16.52 7.47
N ILE A 2 4.89 15.44 8.24
CA ILE A 2 5.46 14.14 7.85
C ILE A 2 4.34 13.09 7.90
N THR A 3 4.27 12.25 6.88
CA THR A 3 3.44 11.03 6.83
C THR A 3 4.34 9.80 6.74
N GLY A 4 3.86 8.66 7.24
CA GLY A 4 4.59 7.40 7.24
C GLY A 4 3.79 6.29 7.94
N SER A 5 4.45 5.19 8.29
CA SER A 5 3.87 3.97 8.90
C SER A 5 3.01 3.11 7.96
N ALA A 6 2.33 3.71 6.99
CA ALA A 6 1.57 3.00 5.96
C ALA A 6 1.79 3.64 4.59
N PRO A 7 1.65 2.89 3.48
CA PRO A 7 1.72 3.43 2.13
C PRO A 7 0.74 4.59 1.95
N CYS A 8 1.20 5.72 1.41
CA CYS A 8 0.34 6.84 1.04
C CYS A 8 0.19 6.90 -0.48
N SER A 9 -1.04 7.04 -0.98
CA SER A 9 -1.24 7.13 -2.43
C SER A 9 -0.65 8.43 -2.97
N THR A 10 -0.09 8.35 -4.18
CA THR A 10 0.52 9.50 -4.85
C THR A 10 -0.48 10.63 -5.07
N GLU A 11 -1.74 10.28 -5.30
CA GLU A 11 -2.82 11.24 -5.48
C GLU A 11 -3.17 11.97 -4.18
N ILE A 12 -3.27 11.26 -3.05
CA ILE A 12 -3.56 11.88 -1.75
C ILE A 12 -2.42 12.81 -1.33
N LEU A 13 -1.16 12.37 -1.48
CA LEU A 13 0.01 13.21 -1.20
C LEU A 13 0.00 14.49 -2.04
N THR A 14 -0.26 14.36 -3.34
CA THR A 14 -0.31 15.51 -4.27
C THR A 14 -1.46 16.45 -3.91
N PHE A 15 -2.64 15.90 -3.62
CA PHE A 15 -3.81 16.68 -3.23
C PHE A 15 -3.58 17.48 -1.95
N ILE A 16 -3.05 16.86 -0.89
CA ILE A 16 -2.82 17.55 0.39
C ILE A 16 -1.79 18.66 0.22
N ARG A 17 -0.68 18.40 -0.50
CA ARG A 17 0.34 19.41 -0.82
C ARG A 17 -0.28 20.63 -1.52
N ALA A 18 -1.14 20.39 -2.52
CA ALA A 18 -1.81 21.44 -3.27
C ALA A 18 -2.88 22.19 -2.47
N ALA A 19 -3.71 21.46 -1.72
CA ALA A 19 -4.86 22.04 -1.00
C ALA A 19 -4.43 22.86 0.23
N LEU A 20 -3.40 22.41 0.95
CA LEU A 20 -2.94 23.07 2.18
C LEU A 20 -1.75 24.00 1.95
N GLY A 21 -1.10 23.92 0.79
CA GLY A 21 0.10 24.72 0.49
C GLY A 21 1.28 24.44 1.41
N CYS A 22 1.32 23.28 2.07
CA CYS A 22 2.34 22.92 3.04
C CYS A 22 3.26 21.81 2.54
N ILE A 23 4.50 21.78 3.06
CA ILE A 23 5.45 20.70 2.81
C ILE A 23 4.97 19.43 3.53
N VAL A 24 4.69 18.39 2.76
CA VAL A 24 4.36 17.05 3.24
C VAL A 24 5.45 16.10 2.78
N LEU A 25 6.20 15.54 3.74
CA LEU A 25 7.26 14.56 3.49
C LEU A 25 6.74 13.15 3.79
N GLU A 26 7.15 12.17 3.01
CA GLU A 26 6.85 10.77 3.21
C GLU A 26 8.09 10.05 3.76
N GLY A 27 7.92 9.35 4.88
CA GLY A 27 8.98 8.56 5.50
C GLY A 27 8.61 7.08 5.58
N TYR A 28 9.63 6.24 5.49
CA TYR A 28 9.50 4.80 5.64
C TYR A 28 10.42 4.31 6.75
N GLY A 29 9.92 3.36 7.53
CA GLY A 29 10.64 2.63 8.54
C GLY A 29 9.69 1.70 9.28
N GLN A 30 10.22 1.01 10.28
CA GLN A 30 9.52 0.04 11.10
C GLN A 30 9.98 0.13 12.56
N THR A 31 9.31 -0.59 13.44
CA THR A 31 9.63 -0.62 14.88
C THR A 31 11.07 -1.08 15.10
N GLU A 32 11.50 -2.08 14.34
CA GLU A 32 12.79 -2.74 14.38
C GLU A 32 13.95 -1.86 13.89
N CYS A 33 13.66 -0.71 13.26
CA CYS A 33 14.66 0.28 12.86
C CYS A 33 14.43 1.67 13.47
N VAL A 34 13.73 1.74 14.62
CA VAL A 34 13.49 2.97 15.39
C VAL A 34 12.93 4.10 14.51
N ALA A 35 11.70 3.86 14.05
CA ALA A 35 10.84 4.80 13.31
C ALA A 35 11.19 5.04 11.83
N CYS A 36 12.39 5.53 11.52
CA CYS A 36 12.69 6.04 10.17
C CYS A 36 13.97 5.41 9.60
N ALA A 37 13.89 4.95 8.36
CA ALA A 37 15.01 4.45 7.56
C ALA A 37 15.26 5.36 6.34
N THR A 38 14.19 5.90 5.73
CA THR A 38 14.24 6.86 4.63
C THR A 38 13.21 7.96 4.85
N VAL A 39 13.49 9.15 4.32
CA VAL A 39 12.53 10.26 4.31
C VAL A 39 12.70 11.09 3.04
N SER A 40 11.59 11.46 2.38
CA SER A 40 11.62 12.39 1.25
C SER A 40 12.18 13.74 1.69
N LEU A 41 12.86 14.45 0.79
CA LEU A 41 13.52 15.72 1.09
C LEU A 41 12.60 16.92 0.86
N GLU A 42 12.83 17.99 1.62
CA GLU A 42 12.23 19.29 1.34
C GLU A 42 12.70 19.80 -0.03
N GLY A 43 11.76 20.21 -0.88
CA GLY A 43 12.01 20.61 -2.27
C GLY A 43 11.81 19.50 -3.29
N ASP A 44 11.78 18.23 -2.87
CA ASP A 44 11.34 17.13 -3.73
C ASP A 44 9.81 16.98 -3.65
N HIS A 45 9.14 17.38 -4.72
CA HIS A 45 7.69 17.30 -4.84
C HIS A 45 7.23 16.07 -5.61
N SER A 46 8.14 15.23 -6.10
CA SER A 46 7.76 14.01 -6.79
C SER A 46 7.06 13.05 -5.79
N PRO A 47 5.91 12.47 -6.15
CA PRO A 47 5.23 11.50 -5.29
C PRO A 47 5.67 10.07 -5.62
N GLY A 48 5.39 9.13 -4.70
CA GLY A 48 5.55 7.70 -4.97
C GLY A 48 6.96 7.18 -4.72
N HIS A 49 7.70 7.83 -3.81
CA HIS A 49 8.96 7.38 -3.24
C HIS A 49 9.04 7.86 -1.79
N VAL A 50 9.80 7.14 -0.97
CA VAL A 50 9.98 7.41 0.47
C VAL A 50 11.32 8.08 0.76
N GLY A 51 11.98 8.57 -0.28
CA GLY A 51 13.21 9.34 -0.23
C GLY A 51 14.50 8.52 -0.09
N PRO A 52 15.64 9.19 0.09
CA PRO A 52 16.93 8.54 0.34
C PRO A 52 17.05 8.01 1.78
N PRO A 53 18.03 7.12 2.05
CA PRO A 53 18.38 6.71 3.40
C PRO A 53 18.74 7.91 4.30
N ILE A 54 18.32 7.85 5.56
CA ILE A 54 18.75 8.85 6.56
C ILE A 54 20.24 8.65 6.92
N PRO A 55 20.93 9.66 7.47
CA PRO A 55 22.39 9.63 7.64
C PRO A 55 22.96 8.45 8.45
N CYS A 56 22.18 7.88 9.37
CA CYS A 56 22.61 6.74 10.18
C CYS A 56 22.30 5.36 9.55
N CYS A 57 21.65 5.34 8.38
CA CYS A 57 21.16 4.14 7.71
C CYS A 57 21.91 3.84 6.41
N LYS A 58 22.14 2.55 6.19
CA LYS A 58 22.51 1.96 4.90
C LYS A 58 21.37 1.06 4.46
N ILE A 59 21.07 1.06 3.16
CA ILE A 59 20.02 0.22 2.58
C ILE A 59 20.61 -0.57 1.42
N LYS A 60 20.35 -1.88 1.41
CA LYS A 60 20.62 -2.77 0.27
C LYS A 60 19.32 -3.45 -0.15
N LEU A 61 19.24 -3.85 -1.41
CA LEU A 61 18.18 -4.73 -1.90
C LEU A 61 18.77 -6.13 -2.07
N ILE A 62 18.05 -7.16 -1.63
CA ILE A 62 18.41 -8.57 -1.83
C ILE A 62 17.40 -9.25 -2.75
N ASP A 63 17.86 -10.28 -3.45
CA ASP A 63 17.02 -11.05 -4.37
C ASP A 63 15.87 -11.75 -3.61
N VAL A 64 14.71 -11.78 -4.25
CA VAL A 64 13.53 -12.54 -3.83
C VAL A 64 13.05 -13.37 -5.03
N PRO A 65 13.74 -14.47 -5.38
CA PRO A 65 13.45 -15.26 -6.57
C PRO A 65 12.02 -15.81 -6.59
N GLU A 66 11.46 -16.12 -5.42
CA GLU A 66 10.09 -16.62 -5.25
C GLU A 66 9.00 -15.62 -5.71
N MET A 67 9.36 -14.34 -5.83
CA MET A 67 8.50 -13.24 -6.31
C MET A 67 9.03 -12.59 -7.59
N ASN A 68 10.05 -13.19 -8.22
CA ASN A 68 10.69 -12.66 -9.44
C ASN A 68 11.26 -11.23 -9.29
N TYR A 69 11.79 -10.90 -8.10
CA TYR A 69 12.50 -9.65 -7.85
C TYR A 69 14.00 -9.92 -7.69
N PHE A 70 14.84 -9.18 -8.43
CA PHE A 70 16.29 -9.31 -8.39
C PHE A 70 16.98 -7.95 -8.20
N ALA A 71 17.92 -7.90 -7.27
CA ALA A 71 18.67 -6.70 -6.90
C ALA A 71 19.42 -6.10 -8.09
N LYS A 72 19.86 -6.94 -9.05
CA LYS A 72 20.47 -6.51 -10.32
C LYS A 72 19.56 -5.60 -11.15
N ASP A 73 18.25 -5.78 -11.03
CA ASP A 73 17.22 -4.98 -11.72
C ASP A 73 16.79 -3.78 -10.87
N GLY A 74 17.48 -3.52 -9.76
CA GLY A 74 17.16 -2.46 -8.81
C GLY A 74 15.90 -2.73 -8.01
N ARG A 75 15.47 -3.99 -7.87
CA ARG A 75 14.26 -4.41 -7.13
C ARG A 75 14.57 -5.56 -6.19
N GLY A 76 14.00 -5.57 -4.99
CA GLY A 76 14.25 -6.68 -4.06
C GLY A 76 13.74 -6.39 -2.67
N GLU A 77 13.99 -7.33 -1.76
CA GLU A 77 13.69 -7.13 -0.34
C GLU A 77 14.63 -6.06 0.23
N VAL A 78 14.03 -5.07 0.89
CA VAL A 78 14.75 -3.99 1.54
C VAL A 78 15.43 -4.55 2.78
N CYS A 79 16.73 -4.29 2.89
CA CYS A 79 17.53 -4.62 4.07
C CYS A 79 18.16 -3.35 4.62
N ILE A 80 18.03 -3.13 5.93
CA ILE A 80 18.49 -1.92 6.61
C ILE A 80 19.64 -2.27 7.54
N TYR A 81 20.69 -1.45 7.54
CA TYR A 81 21.78 -1.53 8.51
C TYR A 81 22.08 -0.15 9.05
N GLY A 82 22.23 -0.01 10.36
CA GLY A 82 22.50 1.27 10.99
C GLY A 82 22.40 1.22 12.51
N HIS A 83 22.76 2.32 13.15
CA HIS A 83 22.66 2.45 14.61
C HIS A 83 21.21 2.50 15.11
N ASN A 84 20.25 2.66 14.20
CA ASN A 84 18.83 2.65 14.47
C ASN A 84 18.22 1.23 14.42
N VAL A 85 18.94 0.22 13.95
CA VAL A 85 18.46 -1.17 13.96
C VAL A 85 18.48 -1.72 15.39
N PHE A 86 17.38 -2.34 15.80
CA PHE A 86 17.22 -2.95 17.12
C PHE A 86 18.22 -4.09 17.38
N GLN A 87 18.35 -4.52 18.63
CA GLN A 87 19.23 -5.64 19.00
C GLN A 87 18.57 -7.02 18.86
N GLY A 88 17.27 -7.05 18.52
CA GLY A 88 16.47 -8.26 18.46
C GLY A 88 15.19 -8.19 19.29
N TYR A 89 14.38 -9.23 19.17
CA TYR A 89 13.12 -9.37 19.90
C TYR A 89 13.37 -9.89 21.32
N TYR A 90 12.65 -9.34 22.29
CA TYR A 90 12.82 -9.70 23.69
C TYR A 90 12.44 -11.17 23.94
N LYS A 91 13.41 -11.97 24.40
CA LYS A 91 13.27 -13.42 24.69
C LYS A 91 12.85 -14.27 23.49
N ASP A 92 13.15 -13.80 22.27
CA ASP A 92 12.80 -14.50 21.05
C ASP A 92 13.98 -14.51 20.07
N GLU A 93 14.95 -15.37 20.37
CA GLU A 93 16.16 -15.53 19.58
C GLU A 93 15.88 -16.06 18.17
N GLU A 94 14.83 -16.85 18.01
CA GLU A 94 14.48 -17.44 16.73
C GLU A 94 13.98 -16.37 15.75
N ASN A 95 13.00 -15.56 16.15
CA ASN A 95 12.56 -14.44 15.32
C ASN A 95 13.65 -13.37 15.16
N THR A 96 14.55 -13.22 16.15
CA THR A 96 15.70 -12.33 16.03
C THR A 96 16.66 -12.77 14.92
N ARG A 97 16.99 -14.07 14.87
CA ARG A 97 17.84 -14.65 13.81
C ARG A 97 17.18 -14.64 12.43
N GLN A 98 15.85 -14.61 12.37
CA GLN A 98 15.12 -14.46 11.11
C GLN A 98 15.09 -13.00 10.62
N ALA A 99 15.01 -12.03 11.54
CA ALA A 99 14.95 -10.61 11.22
C ALA A 99 16.33 -9.99 10.97
N LEU A 100 17.37 -10.41 11.69
CA LEU A 100 18.74 -9.93 11.54
C LEU A 100 19.60 -11.00 10.86
N ASP A 101 20.29 -10.64 9.78
CA ASP A 101 21.32 -11.50 9.19
C ASP A 101 22.61 -11.52 10.05
N ASP A 102 23.52 -12.43 9.73
CA ASP A 102 24.79 -12.61 10.47
C ASP A 102 25.68 -11.34 10.48
N ASP A 103 25.48 -10.45 9.50
CA ASP A 103 26.17 -9.17 9.37
C ASP A 103 25.42 -8.01 10.07
N GLY A 104 24.29 -8.29 10.73
CA GLY A 104 23.46 -7.32 11.44
C GLY A 104 22.53 -6.49 10.56
N TRP A 105 22.27 -6.90 9.32
CA TRP A 105 21.23 -6.26 8.50
C TRP A 105 19.85 -6.77 8.89
N LEU A 106 18.94 -5.82 9.07
CA LEU A 106 17.53 -6.06 9.26
C LEU A 106 16.85 -6.36 7.92
N ARG A 107 16.33 -7.58 7.79
CA ARG A 107 15.42 -8.00 6.73
C ARG A 107 14.02 -7.46 7.01
N THR A 108 13.56 -6.48 6.23
CA THR A 108 12.28 -5.83 6.53
C THR A 108 11.07 -6.63 6.06
N GLY A 109 11.25 -7.54 5.10
CA GLY A 109 10.14 -8.20 4.43
C GLY A 109 9.33 -7.27 3.51
N ASP A 110 9.75 -6.02 3.32
CA ASP A 110 9.18 -5.11 2.33
C ASP A 110 9.99 -5.19 1.04
N ILE A 111 9.31 -5.11 -0.11
CA ILE A 111 9.94 -5.06 -1.43
C ILE A 111 10.04 -3.60 -1.88
N GLY A 112 11.25 -3.20 -2.22
CA GLY A 112 11.56 -1.88 -2.72
C GLY A 112 12.18 -1.90 -4.11
N CYS A 113 12.16 -0.75 -4.75
CA CYS A 113 12.96 -0.47 -5.94
C CYS A 113 13.65 0.88 -5.85
N TRP A 114 14.86 0.96 -6.40
CA TRP A 114 15.54 2.24 -6.59
C TRP A 114 14.95 3.00 -7.78
N THR A 115 14.64 4.27 -7.57
CA THR A 115 14.26 5.19 -8.65
C THR A 115 15.51 5.62 -9.43
N LYS A 116 15.32 6.28 -10.58
CA LYS A 116 16.45 6.79 -11.39
C LYS A 116 17.20 7.91 -10.65
N GLU A 117 16.50 8.57 -9.74
CA GLU A 117 16.95 9.67 -8.91
C GLU A 117 17.69 9.17 -7.64
N GLY A 118 17.77 7.85 -7.43
CA GLY A 118 18.45 7.26 -6.28
C GLY A 118 17.64 7.26 -4.99
N THR A 119 16.32 7.47 -5.08
CA THR A 119 15.40 7.38 -3.94
C THR A 119 14.79 5.98 -3.85
N LEU A 120 14.38 5.59 -2.64
CA LEU A 120 13.70 4.30 -2.44
C LEU A 120 12.21 4.46 -2.72
N LYS A 121 11.63 3.51 -3.45
CA LYS A 121 10.19 3.35 -3.61
C LYS A 121 9.78 1.97 -3.10
N LEU A 122 8.77 1.92 -2.24
CA LEU A 122 8.17 0.65 -1.81
C LEU A 122 7.16 0.22 -2.87
N ILE A 123 7.23 -1.05 -3.25
CA ILE A 123 6.40 -1.61 -4.31
C ILE A 123 5.57 -2.80 -3.84
N ASP A 124 5.98 -3.47 -2.75
CA ASP A 124 5.28 -4.65 -2.26
C ASP A 124 5.68 -5.07 -0.84
N ARG A 125 5.04 -6.11 -0.31
CA ARG A 125 5.41 -6.78 0.94
C ARG A 125 5.47 -8.29 0.77
N LYS A 126 6.61 -8.89 1.14
CA LYS A 126 6.89 -10.33 1.03
C LYS A 126 5.83 -11.21 1.68
N LYS A 127 5.25 -10.78 2.81
CA LYS A 127 4.20 -11.52 3.55
C LYS A 127 2.77 -11.12 3.18
N HIS A 128 2.56 -10.04 2.43
CA HIS A 128 1.23 -9.52 2.08
C HIS A 128 0.82 -9.76 0.63
N ILE A 129 1.64 -10.47 -0.15
CA ILE A 129 1.21 -11.07 -1.42
C ILE A 129 0.61 -12.44 -1.16
N PHE A 130 -0.52 -12.71 -1.79
CA PHE A 130 -1.02 -14.06 -1.97
C PHE A 130 -0.94 -14.47 -3.44
N LYS A 131 -0.67 -15.76 -3.64
CA LYS A 131 -0.58 -16.38 -4.95
C LYS A 131 -1.88 -17.11 -5.22
N LEU A 132 -2.69 -16.66 -6.18
CA LEU A 132 -3.94 -17.34 -6.52
C LEU A 132 -3.69 -18.76 -7.06
N SER A 133 -4.72 -19.59 -7.08
CA SER A 133 -4.61 -20.98 -7.56
C SER A 133 -4.10 -21.09 -9.00
N GLN A 134 -4.29 -20.05 -9.82
CA GLN A 134 -3.74 -19.96 -11.18
C GLN A 134 -2.23 -19.62 -11.25
N GLY A 135 -1.59 -19.37 -10.10
CA GLY A 135 -0.17 -19.08 -10.02
C GLY A 135 0.20 -17.59 -10.10
N GLU A 136 -0.79 -16.71 -10.30
CA GLU A 136 -0.62 -15.26 -10.33
C GLU A 136 -0.41 -14.68 -8.92
N TYR A 137 0.55 -13.77 -8.80
CA TYR A 137 0.87 -13.06 -7.56
C TYR A 137 0.10 -11.74 -7.53
N ILE A 138 -0.61 -11.50 -6.43
CA ILE A 138 -1.48 -10.33 -6.29
C ILE A 138 -1.02 -9.48 -5.12
N ALA A 139 -0.74 -8.20 -5.40
CA ALA A 139 -0.52 -7.18 -4.39
C ALA A 139 -1.86 -6.51 -4.04
N PRO A 140 -2.49 -6.82 -2.89
CA PRO A 140 -3.80 -6.26 -2.53
C PRO A 140 -3.75 -4.72 -2.43
N GLU A 141 -2.64 -4.17 -1.95
CA GLU A 141 -2.42 -2.73 -1.77
C GLU A 141 -2.60 -1.94 -3.09
N LYS A 142 -2.15 -2.51 -4.22
CA LYS A 142 -2.34 -1.92 -5.55
C LYS A 142 -3.83 -1.81 -5.89
N ILE A 143 -4.60 -2.86 -5.60
CA ILE A 143 -6.04 -2.94 -5.89
C ILE A 143 -6.81 -1.99 -4.98
N GLU A 144 -6.50 -2.00 -3.67
CA GLU A 144 -7.09 -1.11 -2.67
C GLU A 144 -6.85 0.37 -3.01
N ALA A 145 -5.63 0.73 -3.42
CA ALA A 145 -5.28 2.10 -3.80
C ALA A 145 -6.05 2.60 -5.04
N VAL A 146 -6.36 1.71 -5.99
CA VAL A 146 -7.16 2.05 -7.17
C VAL A 146 -8.63 2.16 -6.81
N TYR A 147 -9.18 1.18 -6.09
CA TYR A 147 -10.59 1.19 -5.72
C TYR A 147 -10.95 2.29 -4.71
N GLY A 148 -9.99 2.70 -3.88
CA GLY A 148 -10.13 3.89 -3.02
C GLY A 148 -10.32 5.20 -3.79
N ARG A 149 -10.07 5.24 -5.10
CA ARG A 149 -10.36 6.42 -5.96
C ARG A 149 -11.84 6.53 -6.32
N CYS A 150 -12.61 5.47 -6.13
CA CYS A 150 -14.04 5.51 -6.41
C CYS A 150 -14.72 6.45 -5.41
N LYS A 151 -15.39 7.49 -5.90
CA LYS A 151 -16.08 8.49 -5.07
C LYS A 151 -17.12 7.94 -4.08
N PHE A 152 -17.59 6.71 -4.30
CA PHE A 152 -18.57 6.04 -3.43
C PHE A 152 -17.92 5.18 -2.35
N VAL A 153 -16.60 5.00 -2.38
CA VAL A 153 -15.85 4.12 -1.49
C VAL A 153 -15.07 4.98 -0.49
N ALA A 154 -15.33 4.77 0.80
CA ALA A 154 -14.54 5.38 1.86
C ALA A 154 -13.31 4.52 2.20
N GLN A 155 -13.49 3.20 2.27
CA GLN A 155 -12.42 2.25 2.55
C GLN A 155 -12.63 0.96 1.74
N CYS A 156 -11.53 0.34 1.32
CA CYS A 156 -11.54 -0.95 0.65
C CYS A 156 -10.44 -1.83 1.27
N TYR A 157 -10.76 -3.08 1.50
CA TYR A 157 -9.84 -4.11 1.94
C TYR A 157 -9.94 -5.31 1.02
N VAL A 158 -8.82 -5.82 0.52
CA VAL A 158 -8.77 -6.94 -0.42
C VAL A 158 -8.04 -8.12 0.22
N HIS A 159 -8.71 -9.26 0.20
CA HIS A 159 -8.18 -10.52 0.67
C HIS A 159 -8.14 -11.54 -0.47
N GLY A 160 -7.10 -12.38 -0.47
CA GLY A 160 -7.02 -13.54 -1.35
C GLY A 160 -6.39 -14.72 -0.61
N GLU A 161 -6.79 -15.91 -1.05
CA GLU A 161 -6.33 -17.18 -0.50
C GLU A 161 -5.71 -18.01 -1.61
N SER A 162 -4.58 -18.68 -1.32
CA SER A 162 -3.80 -19.33 -2.37
C SER A 162 -4.47 -20.53 -3.04
N LEU A 163 -5.49 -21.09 -2.38
CA LEU A 163 -6.30 -22.20 -2.89
C LEU A 163 -7.51 -21.73 -3.71
N LYS A 164 -7.71 -20.41 -3.84
CA LYS A 164 -8.84 -19.80 -4.54
C LYS A 164 -8.36 -19.06 -5.79
N SER A 165 -9.23 -18.99 -6.79
CA SER A 165 -8.97 -18.30 -8.05
C SER A 165 -9.47 -16.85 -8.08
N CYS A 166 -10.12 -16.40 -7.01
CA CYS A 166 -10.75 -15.10 -6.90
C CYS A 166 -10.35 -14.37 -5.62
N LEU A 167 -10.50 -13.05 -5.67
CA LEU A 167 -10.29 -12.14 -4.56
C LEU A 167 -11.62 -11.83 -3.87
N VAL A 168 -11.54 -11.50 -2.59
CA VAL A 168 -12.66 -11.01 -1.80
C VAL A 168 -12.35 -9.58 -1.37
N GLY A 169 -13.15 -8.63 -1.86
CA GLY A 169 -13.09 -7.23 -1.44
C GLY A 169 -14.16 -6.92 -0.39
N VAL A 170 -13.77 -6.32 0.73
CA VAL A 170 -14.68 -5.68 1.68
C VAL A 170 -14.66 -4.18 1.42
N VAL A 171 -15.82 -3.62 1.14
CA VAL A 171 -15.95 -2.20 0.75
C VAL A 171 -16.84 -1.49 1.76
N VAL A 172 -16.35 -0.37 2.30
CA VAL A 172 -17.12 0.54 3.14
C VAL A 172 -17.54 1.73 2.28
N PRO A 173 -18.85 1.88 1.99
CA PRO A 173 -19.32 3.00 1.20
C PRO A 173 -19.21 4.33 1.95
N ASP A 174 -18.92 5.42 1.24
CA ASP A 174 -18.93 6.78 1.79
C ASP A 174 -20.38 7.26 1.95
N SER A 175 -20.86 7.33 3.19
CA SER A 175 -22.22 7.78 3.49
C SER A 175 -22.50 9.23 3.07
N ALA A 176 -21.50 10.11 3.15
CA ALA A 176 -21.67 11.53 2.84
C ALA A 176 -21.85 11.77 1.33
N VAL A 177 -21.24 10.93 0.50
CA VAL A 177 -21.41 10.97 -0.97
C VAL A 177 -22.60 10.11 -1.42
N LEU A 178 -22.76 8.92 -0.83
CA LEU A 178 -23.73 7.94 -1.30
C LEU A 178 -25.17 8.36 -1.02
N VAL A 179 -25.47 8.85 0.20
CA VAL A 179 -26.85 9.19 0.61
C VAL A 179 -27.46 10.26 -0.31
N PRO A 180 -26.83 11.43 -0.54
CA PRO A 180 -27.39 12.44 -1.44
C PRO A 180 -27.52 11.93 -2.89
N TYR A 181 -26.60 11.07 -3.33
CA TYR A 181 -26.64 10.51 -4.67
C TYR A 181 -27.84 9.58 -4.86
N VAL A 182 -28.10 8.68 -3.90
CA VAL A 182 -29.21 7.73 -4.03
C VAL A 182 -30.58 8.37 -3.83
N GLU A 183 -30.68 9.41 -3.00
CA GLU A 183 -31.89 10.22 -2.89
C GLU A 183 -32.27 10.87 -4.22
N LYS A 184 -31.26 11.37 -4.96
CA LYS A 184 -31.47 12.03 -6.25
C LYS A 184 -31.77 11.04 -7.39
N GLU A 185 -30.96 9.98 -7.53
CA GLU A 185 -31.01 9.07 -8.67
C GLU A 185 -32.03 7.94 -8.51
N PHE A 186 -32.23 7.45 -7.28
CA PHE A 186 -33.13 6.33 -7.00
C PHE A 186 -34.42 6.76 -6.29
N ASN A 187 -34.56 8.05 -5.96
CA ASN A 187 -35.69 8.61 -5.22
C ASN A 187 -35.95 7.89 -3.88
N LEU A 188 -34.88 7.37 -3.26
CA LEU A 188 -34.91 6.65 -1.99
C LEU A 188 -34.80 7.65 -0.83
N LYS A 189 -35.94 8.21 -0.40
CA LYS A 189 -36.01 9.17 0.71
C LYS A 189 -36.31 8.48 2.03
N ASN A 190 -35.78 9.01 3.14
CA ASN A 190 -36.02 8.53 4.51
C ASN A 190 -35.58 7.08 4.79
N VAL A 191 -34.65 6.54 4.00
CA VAL A 191 -34.04 5.23 4.26
C VAL A 191 -32.76 5.38 5.06
N THR A 192 -32.52 4.44 5.97
CA THR A 192 -31.29 4.38 6.75
C THR A 192 -30.11 3.97 5.86
N PHE A 193 -28.90 4.35 6.27
CA PHE A 193 -27.68 3.95 5.56
C PHE A 193 -27.56 2.42 5.42
N ALA A 194 -27.94 1.67 6.46
CA ALA A 194 -27.95 0.21 6.43
C ALA A 194 -28.90 -0.38 5.37
N GLU A 195 -30.05 0.25 5.13
CA GLU A 195 -31.00 -0.16 4.09
C GLU A 195 -30.47 0.19 2.69
N ILE A 196 -29.81 1.34 2.54
CA ILE A 196 -29.13 1.73 1.30
C ILE A 196 -28.05 0.70 0.94
N CYS A 197 -27.23 0.27 1.89
CA CYS A 197 -26.19 -0.75 1.67
C CYS A 197 -26.77 -2.14 1.32
N LYS A 198 -28.00 -2.45 1.74
CA LYS A 198 -28.68 -3.71 1.37
C LYS A 198 -29.32 -3.66 -0.02
N ASN A 199 -29.49 -2.47 -0.61
CA ASN A 199 -30.15 -2.32 -1.90
C ASN A 199 -29.27 -2.80 -3.06
N GLU A 200 -29.75 -3.79 -3.81
CA GLU A 200 -29.01 -4.40 -4.93
C GLU A 200 -28.67 -3.41 -6.06
N ARG A 201 -29.53 -2.41 -6.31
CA ARG A 201 -29.24 -1.38 -7.32
C ARG A 201 -28.06 -0.51 -6.91
N VAL A 202 -27.95 -0.22 -5.61
CA VAL A 202 -26.87 0.58 -5.04
C VAL A 202 -25.57 -0.21 -5.01
N LYS A 203 -25.61 -1.49 -4.60
CA LYS A 203 -24.44 -2.38 -4.68
C LYS A 203 -23.89 -2.47 -6.11
N LYS A 204 -24.78 -2.66 -7.09
CA LYS A 204 -24.40 -2.72 -8.50
C LYS A 204 -23.77 -1.42 -8.99
N LEU A 205 -24.34 -0.27 -8.63
CA LEU A 205 -23.76 1.04 -8.95
C LEU A 205 -22.34 1.20 -8.41
N ILE A 206 -22.12 0.86 -7.14
CA ILE A 206 -20.80 0.97 -6.50
C ILE A 206 -19.81 0.05 -7.22
N LEU A 207 -20.19 -1.22 -7.45
CA LEU A 207 -19.35 -2.20 -8.13
C LEU A 207 -19.02 -1.76 -9.56
N ASP A 208 -20.00 -1.29 -10.34
CA ASP A 208 -19.79 -0.82 -11.70
C ASP A 208 -18.84 0.41 -11.73
N SER A 209 -18.96 1.30 -10.74
CA SER A 209 -18.06 2.44 -10.59
C SER A 209 -16.64 2.03 -10.21
N MET A 210 -16.48 1.07 -9.28
CA MET A 210 -15.17 0.52 -8.90
C MET A 210 -14.49 -0.15 -10.08
N ASN A 211 -15.22 -1.01 -10.82
CA ASN A 211 -14.73 -1.66 -12.04
C ASN A 211 -14.37 -0.64 -13.13
N GLY A 212 -15.08 0.50 -13.17
CA GLY A 212 -14.73 1.64 -14.02
C GLY A 212 -13.35 2.21 -13.70
N GLU A 213 -13.03 2.44 -12.43
CA GLU A 213 -11.70 2.90 -12.00
C GLU A 213 -10.63 1.83 -12.20
N GLY A 214 -10.94 0.56 -11.91
CA GLY A 214 -10.05 -0.57 -12.17
C GLY A 214 -9.62 -0.67 -13.64
N ARG A 215 -10.58 -0.54 -14.58
CA ARG A 215 -10.29 -0.52 -16.02
C ARG A 215 -9.41 0.67 -16.43
N LYS A 216 -9.65 1.86 -15.89
CA LYS A 216 -8.84 3.06 -16.17
C LYS A 216 -7.40 2.91 -15.67
N ALA A 217 -7.22 2.24 -14.52
CA ALA A 217 -5.92 2.00 -13.93
C ALA A 217 -5.18 0.78 -14.51
N GLY A 218 -5.79 0.04 -15.44
CA GLY A 218 -5.20 -1.14 -16.06
C GLY A 218 -5.11 -2.35 -15.12
N ILE A 219 -6.02 -2.48 -14.15
CA ILE A 219 -6.15 -3.67 -13.31
C ILE A 219 -6.56 -4.85 -14.19
N ALA A 220 -5.84 -5.98 -14.06
CA ALA A 220 -6.11 -7.19 -14.83
C ALA A 220 -7.45 -7.83 -14.43
N SER A 221 -8.04 -8.61 -15.32
CA SER A 221 -9.36 -9.23 -15.05
C SER A 221 -9.36 -10.20 -13.87
N PHE A 222 -8.22 -10.79 -13.53
CA PHE A 222 -8.07 -11.67 -12.36
C PHE A 222 -7.82 -10.90 -11.05
N GLU A 223 -7.54 -9.60 -11.15
CA GLU A 223 -7.44 -8.66 -10.01
C GLU A 223 -8.79 -7.95 -9.74
N GLN A 224 -9.83 -8.19 -10.57
CA GLN A 224 -11.17 -7.58 -10.46
C GLN A 224 -12.21 -8.49 -9.81
#